data_AF-A0A2E4WZQ3-F1
#
_entry.id   AF-A0A2E4WZQ3-F1
#
_cell.length_a   1.000
_cell.length_b   1.000
_cell.length_c   1.000
_cell.angle_alpha   90.00
_cell.angle_beta   90.00
_cell.angle_gamma   90.00
#
_symmetry.space_group_name_H-M   'P 1'
#
loop_
_entity.id
_entity.type
_entity.pdbx_description
1 polymer ?
#
loop_
_entity_poly.entity_id
_entity_poly.type
_entity_poly.pdbx_seq_one_letter_code
_entity_poly.pdbx_strand_id
1 'polypeptide(L)' 'MGFVGIRLEQLKALLAAVHSEQLPCPLSPDALACQGFQDVSEQILASLRGLEQNAVRAVLVAVIAERLSAFDKPMGSA' A
#
# COMPACT_ATOMS: atom_id res chain seq x y z
N MET A 1 10.89 4.41 -6.71
CA MET A 1 9.79 3.48 -7.01
C MET A 1 9.22 2.94 -5.70
N GLY A 2 8.29 3.64 -5.05
CA GLY A 2 7.97 3.42 -3.63
C GLY A 2 7.25 2.11 -3.27
N PHE A 3 6.70 1.37 -4.24
CA PHE A 3 6.00 0.11 -3.96
C PHE A 3 6.69 -1.15 -4.52
N VAL A 4 7.77 -1.02 -5.29
CA VAL A 4 8.33 -2.12 -6.10
C VAL A 4 8.82 -3.32 -5.28
N GLY A 5 9.15 -3.16 -4.00
CA GLY A 5 9.54 -4.26 -3.11
C GLY A 5 8.45 -4.80 -2.18
N ILE A 6 7.26 -4.19 -2.14
CA ILE A 6 6.22 -4.54 -1.17
C ILE A 6 5.38 -5.69 -1.72
N ARG A 7 5.15 -6.76 -0.95
CA ARG A 7 4.30 -7.89 -1.40
C ARG A 7 2.83 -7.49 -1.50
N LEU A 8 2.09 -8.12 -2.41
CA LEU A 8 0.65 -7.85 -2.60
C LEU A 8 -0.16 -8.08 -1.31
N GLU A 9 0.19 -9.11 -0.53
CA GLU A 9 -0.44 -9.39 0.76
C GLU A 9 -0.22 -8.26 1.77
N GLN A 10 0.97 -7.66 1.79
CA GLN A 10 1.24 -6.52 2.66
C GLN A 10 0.49 -5.26 2.22
N LEU A 11 0.33 -5.03 0.92
CA LEU A 11 -0.51 -3.94 0.41
C LEU A 11 -1.97 -4.12 0.81
N LYS A 12 -2.50 -5.34 0.74
CA LYS A 12 -3.86 -5.66 1.20
C LYS A 12 -4.01 -5.45 2.70
N ALA A 13 -3.05 -5.89 3.49
CA ALA A 13 -3.04 -5.69 4.94
C ALA A 13 -2.99 -4.19 5.30
N LEU A 14 -2.15 -3.41 4.61
CA LEU A 14 -2.06 -1.97 4.78
C LEU A 14 -3.38 -1.27 4.44
N LEU A 15 -4.02 -1.65 3.33
CA LEU A 15 -5.33 -1.14 2.96
C LEU A 15 -6.39 -1.47 4.01
N ALA A 16 -6.39 -2.69 4.55
CA ALA A 16 -7.31 -3.09 5.61
C ALA A 16 -7.10 -2.27 6.89
N ALA A 17 -5.85 -2.06 7.30
CA ALA A 17 -5.51 -1.27 8.49
C ALA A 17 -5.89 0.21 8.34
N VAL A 18 -5.70 0.80 7.16
CA VAL A 18 -6.16 2.17 6.85
C VAL A 18 -7.68 2.25 6.81
N HIS A 19 -8.35 1.25 6.24
CA HIS A 19 -9.81 1.23 6.12
C HIS A 19 -10.51 1.04 7.47
N SER A 20 -9.96 0.20 8.34
CA SER A 20 -10.45 -0.05 9.71
C SER A 20 -10.01 1.03 10.70
N GLU A 21 -9.43 2.14 10.23
CA GLU A 21 -8.98 3.28 11.05
C GLU A 21 -7.92 2.89 12.11
N GLN A 22 -7.26 1.75 11.95
CA GLN A 22 -6.18 1.27 12.82
C GLN A 22 -4.85 1.99 12.53
N LEU A 23 -4.75 2.63 11.36
CA LEU A 23 -3.63 3.48 10.99
C LEU A 23 -4.08 4.95 10.92
N PRO A 24 -3.54 5.82 11.80
CA PRO A 24 -3.78 7.25 11.69
C PRO A 24 -3.20 7.78 10.37
N CYS A 25 -3.97 8.64 9.71
CA CYS A 25 -3.52 9.42 8.56
C CYS A 25 -3.34 10.89 8.99
N PRO A 26 -2.28 11.59 8.56
CA PRO A 26 -1.22 11.11 7.65
C PRO A 26 -0.36 10.01 8.27
N LEU A 27 0.04 9.04 7.43
CA LEU A 27 0.80 7.88 7.87
C LEU A 27 2.09 8.30 8.57
N SER A 28 2.30 7.77 9.77
CA SER A 28 3.49 8.01 10.58
C SER A 28 4.38 6.77 10.65
N PRO A 29 5.71 6.92 10.68
CA PRO A 29 6.62 5.79 10.78
C PRO A 29 6.38 4.95 12.04
N ASP A 30 6.05 5.61 13.16
CA ASP A 30 5.70 4.96 14.43
C ASP A 30 4.46 4.07 14.30
N ALA A 31 3.38 4.61 13.74
CA ALA A 31 2.14 3.87 13.54
C ALA A 31 2.31 2.68 12.57
N LEU A 32 3.13 2.83 11.52
CA LEU A 32 3.49 1.73 10.62
C LEU A 32 4.30 0.64 11.34
N ALA A 33 5.23 1.02 12.21
CA ALA A 33 6.02 0.07 12.99
C ALA A 33 5.14 -0.71 14.00
N CYS A 34 4.21 -0.04 14.69
CA CYS A 34 3.26 -0.68 15.60
C CYS A 34 2.35 -1.71 14.90
N GLN A 35 2.08 -1.52 13.61
CA GLN A 35 1.28 -2.44 12.79
C GLN A 35 2.13 -3.50 12.07
N GLY A 36 3.43 -3.59 12.35
CA GLY A 36 4.33 -4.59 11.77
C GLY A 36 4.81 -4.28 10.35
N PHE A 37 4.70 -3.03 9.90
CA PHE A 37 5.19 -2.56 8.59
C PHE A 37 6.57 -1.89 8.64
N GLN A 38 7.36 -2.12 9.69
CA GLN A 38 8.66 -1.49 9.92
C GLN A 38 9.63 -1.64 8.73
N ASP A 39 9.74 -2.84 8.15
CA ASP A 39 10.65 -3.17 7.05
C ASP A 39 10.32 -2.46 5.73
N VAL A 40 9.06 -2.06 5.55
CA VAL A 40 8.55 -1.39 4.34
C VAL A 40 8.13 0.05 4.59
N SER A 41 8.36 0.56 5.81
CA SER A 41 7.88 1.88 6.26
C SER A 41 8.43 3.01 5.38
N GLU A 42 9.73 3.02 5.08
CA GLU A 42 10.34 4.03 4.21
C GLU A 42 9.76 4.02 2.80
N GLN A 43 9.54 2.82 2.25
CA GLN A 43 8.96 2.62 0.92
C GLN A 43 7.52 3.16 0.85
N ILE A 44 6.70 2.82 1.85
CA ILE A 44 5.31 3.31 1.99
C ILE A 44 5.31 4.84 2.11
N LEU A 45 6.11 5.39 3.03
CA LEU A 45 6.16 6.82 3.30
C LEU A 45 6.71 7.61 2.10
N ALA A 46 7.61 7.05 1.30
CA ALA A 46 8.11 7.71 0.10
C ALA A 46 7.00 8.04 -0.92
N SER A 47 5.87 7.31 -0.89
CA SER A 47 4.74 7.54 -1.82
C SER A 47 3.47 8.07 -1.15
N LEU A 48 3.29 7.81 0.16
CA LEU A 48 2.04 8.12 0.87
C LEU A 48 2.18 9.16 1.98
N ARG A 49 3.40 9.63 2.29
CA ARG A 49 3.61 10.62 3.35
C ARG A 49 2.83 11.90 3.04
N GLY A 50 2.11 12.40 4.05
CA GLY A 50 1.34 13.64 3.97
C GLY A 50 0.00 13.51 3.23
N LEU A 51 -0.37 12.29 2.78
CA LEU A 51 -1.68 12.06 2.19
C LEU A 51 -2.75 11.85 3.27
N GLU A 52 -3.93 12.41 2.99
CA GLU A 52 -5.16 12.18 3.73
C GLU A 52 -5.65 10.74 3.53
N GLN A 53 -6.46 10.22 4.47
CA GLN A 53 -6.92 8.83 4.47
C GLN A 53 -7.54 8.38 3.14
N ASN A 54 -8.41 9.21 2.55
CA ASN A 54 -9.06 8.89 1.26
C ASN A 54 -8.05 8.78 0.12
N ALA A 55 -7.03 9.65 0.09
CA ALA A 55 -5.99 9.61 -0.92
C ALA A 55 -5.09 8.37 -0.75
N VAL A 56 -4.69 8.05 0.49
CA VAL A 56 -3.96 6.82 0.82
C VAL A 56 -4.74 5.60 0.33
N ARG A 57 -6.04 5.53 0.64
CA ARG A 57 -6.91 4.42 0.23
C ARG A 57 -7.00 4.29 -1.28
N ALA A 58 -7.20 5.40 -2.00
CA ALA A 58 -7.29 5.41 -3.46
C ALA A 58 -6.00 4.89 -4.11
N VAL A 59 -4.83 5.33 -3.64
CA VAL A 59 -3.54 4.86 -4.15
C VAL A 59 -3.35 3.36 -3.89
N LEU A 60 -3.64 2.90 -2.67
CA LEU A 60 -3.51 1.48 -2.33
C LEU A 60 -4.44 0.60 -3.18
N VAL A 61 -5.70 1.01 -3.37
CA VAL A 61 -6.64 0.30 -4.25
C VAL A 61 -6.12 0.24 -5.68
N ALA A 62 -5.63 1.37 -6.23
CA ALA A 62 -5.10 1.42 -7.59
C ALA A 62 -3.88 0.49 -7.76
N VAL A 63 -2.92 0.53 -6.84
CA VAL A 63 -1.73 -0.34 -6.89
C VAL A 63 -2.08 -1.81 -6.74
N ILE A 64 -3.03 -2.15 -5.86
CA ILE A 64 -3.51 -3.53 -5.69
C ILE A 64 -4.20 -4.01 -6.96
N ALA A 65 -5.08 -3.18 -7.54
CA ALA A 65 -5.78 -3.50 -8.79
C ALA A 65 -4.79 -3.70 -9.95
N GLU A 66 -3.82 -2.80 -10.12
CA GLU A 66 -2.78 -2.91 -11.13
C GLU A 66 -2.04 -4.26 -11.04
N ARG A 67 -1.69 -4.68 -9.82
CA ARG A 67 -0.99 -5.95 -9.60
C ARG A 67 -1.84 -7.19 -9.84
N LEU A 68 -3.13 -7.12 -9.50
CA LEU A 68 -4.07 -8.20 -9.79
C LEU A 68 -4.31 -8.31 -11.30
N SER A 69 -4.47 -7.18 -12.00
CA SER A 69 -4.63 -7.16 -13.46
C SER A 69 -3.36 -7.57 -14.20
N ALA A 70 -2.17 -7.21 -13.68
CA ALA A 70 -0.90 -7.69 -14.21
C ALA A 70 -0.75 -9.22 -14.08
N PHE A 71 -1.38 -9.81 -13.06
CA PHE A 71 -1.41 -11.26 -12.87
C PHE A 71 -2.47 -11.96 -13.74
N ASP A 72 -3.57 -11.26 -14.06
CA ASP A 72 -4.67 -11.78 -14.89
C ASP A 72 -4.38 -11.73 -16.40
N LYS A 73 -3.40 -10.93 -16.85
CA LYS A 73 -3.09 -10.82 -18.27
C LYS A 73 -2.58 -12.18 -18.82
N PRO A 74 -3.32 -12.86 -19.72
CA PRO A 74 -2.76 -14.00 -20.42
C PRO A 74 -1.58 -13.51 -21.26
N MET A 75 -0.43 -14.18 -21.12
CA MET A 75 0.60 -14.15 -22.15
C MET A 75 -0.01 -14.71 -23.43
N GLY A 76 -0.55 -13.83 -24.27
CA GLY A 76 -1.27 -14.22 -25.47
C GLY A 76 -1.59 -13.02 -26.32
N SER A 77 -0.56 -12.47 -26.99
CA SER A 77 -0.65 -11.80 -28.29
C SER A 77 0.75 -11.40 -28.73
N ALA A 78 1.44 -12.34 -29.38
CA ALA A 78 2.49 -12.09 -30.36
C ALA A 78 2.55 -13.30 -31.30
#